data_AF-A0A2A7X0Y2-F1
#
_entry.id   AF-A0A2A7X0Y2-F1
#
_cell.length_a   1.000
_cell.length_b   1.000
_cell.length_c   1.000
_cell.angle_alpha   90.00
_cell.angle_beta   90.00
_cell.angle_gamma   90.00
#
_symmetry.space_group_name_H-M   'P 1'
#
loop_
_entity.id
_entity.type
_entity.pdbx_description
1 polymer ?
#
loop_
_entity_poly.entity_id
_entity_poly.type
_entity_poly.pdbx_seq_one_letter_code
_entity_poly.pdbx_strand_id
1 'polypeptide(L)'
;MLEENFKEKEGKDQEQKTNIDDDSLQASLERQIVAASWVKAVAQLYETITLSKLYSIDKDPIFQGKRDIISGMWIGTAGQLSVAFFVSKQLFTSDKINLLDLQRKIVLSDSIQIVGNALALIGAAEVIQEEVGDGEIFLS
;
A
#
# COMPACT_ATOMS: atom_id res chain seq x y z
N MET A 1 27.48 18.57 -46.31
CA MET A 1 26.84 17.24 -46.47
C MET A 1 27.41 16.15 -45.56
N LEU A 2 28.74 16.03 -45.34
CA LEU A 2 29.29 15.04 -44.39
C LEU A 2 29.17 15.45 -42.91
N GLU A 3 29.38 16.74 -42.59
CA GLU A 3 29.29 17.24 -41.20
C GLU A 3 27.85 17.26 -40.66
N GLU A 4 26.85 17.52 -41.51
CA GLU A 4 25.43 17.47 -41.12
C GLU A 4 24.98 16.03 -40.81
N ASN A 5 25.43 15.04 -41.60
CA ASN A 5 25.16 13.63 -41.33
C ASN A 5 25.83 13.14 -40.04
N PHE A 6 26.98 13.71 -39.66
CA PHE A 6 27.69 13.33 -38.43
C PHE A 6 26.99 13.89 -37.18
N LYS A 7 26.56 15.17 -37.22
CA LYS A 7 25.75 15.78 -36.15
C LYS A 7 24.38 15.11 -35.99
N GLU A 8 23.75 14.71 -37.09
CA GLU A 8 22.46 14.01 -37.05
C GLU A 8 22.57 12.59 -36.48
N LYS A 9 23.70 11.90 -36.73
CA LYS A 9 24.02 10.62 -36.07
C LYS A 9 24.30 10.78 -34.58
N GLU A 10 25.14 11.74 -34.19
CA GLU A 10 25.44 11.98 -32.76
C GLU A 10 24.18 12.38 -31.97
N GLY A 11 23.28 13.18 -32.56
CA GLY A 11 22.00 13.54 -31.94
C GLY A 11 21.07 12.34 -31.75
N LYS A 12 20.96 11.44 -32.75
CA LYS A 12 20.14 10.22 -32.66
C LYS A 12 20.74 9.19 -31.71
N ASP A 13 22.06 9.06 -31.67
CA ASP A 13 22.76 8.15 -30.76
C ASP A 13 22.67 8.63 -29.31
N GLN A 14 22.67 9.95 -29.07
CA GLN A 14 22.42 10.53 -27.75
C GLN A 14 20.96 10.34 -27.32
N GLU A 15 19.96 10.70 -28.14
CA GLU A 15 18.54 10.49 -27.81
C GLU A 15 18.16 9.02 -27.58
N GLN A 16 18.76 8.09 -28.33
CA GLN A 16 18.56 6.66 -28.08
C GLN A 16 19.20 6.20 -26.77
N LYS A 17 20.40 6.68 -26.44
CA LYS A 17 21.04 6.38 -25.15
C LYS A 17 20.20 6.88 -23.98
N THR A 18 19.72 8.13 -24.02
CA THR A 18 18.92 8.70 -22.93
C THR A 18 17.61 7.94 -22.74
N ASN A 19 16.91 7.57 -23.83
CA ASN A 19 15.68 6.77 -23.72
C ASN A 19 15.93 5.37 -23.13
N ILE A 20 17.01 4.70 -23.52
CA ILE A 20 17.34 3.36 -22.98
C ILE A 20 17.68 3.45 -21.48
N ASP A 21 18.39 4.50 -21.07
CA ASP A 21 18.71 4.74 -19.67
C ASP A 21 17.44 5.02 -18.85
N ASP A 22 16.53 5.86 -19.35
CA ASP A 22 15.25 6.20 -18.70
C ASP A 22 14.32 4.99 -18.56
N ASP A 23 14.18 4.17 -19.61
CA ASP A 23 13.37 2.94 -19.59
C ASP A 23 13.92 1.91 -18.58
N SER A 24 15.25 1.78 -18.53
CA SER A 24 15.91 0.87 -17.58
C SER A 24 15.75 1.33 -16.13
N LEU A 25 15.78 2.64 -15.91
CA LEU A 25 15.58 3.27 -14.61
C LEU A 25 14.12 3.11 -14.15
N GLN A 26 13.16 3.34 -15.05
CA GLN A 26 11.74 3.11 -14.77
C GLN A 26 11.48 1.66 -14.34
N ALA A 27 11.97 0.69 -15.12
CA ALA A 27 11.79 -0.73 -14.81
C ALA A 27 12.41 -1.12 -13.45
N SER A 28 13.55 -0.51 -13.10
CA SER A 28 14.18 -0.69 -11.78
C SER A 28 13.31 -0.14 -10.66
N LEU A 29 12.77 1.08 -10.81
CA LEU A 29 11.89 1.70 -9.82
C LEU A 29 10.58 0.93 -9.63
N GLU A 30 9.97 0.44 -10.71
CA GLU A 30 8.75 -0.38 -10.64
C GLU A 30 8.99 -1.67 -9.84
N ARG A 31 10.14 -2.33 -10.03
CA ARG A 31 10.52 -3.50 -9.22
C ARG A 31 10.73 -3.15 -7.75
N GLN A 32 11.31 -2.00 -7.45
CA GLN A 32 11.48 -1.52 -6.08
C GLN A 32 10.13 -1.25 -5.40
N ILE A 33 9.17 -0.67 -6.13
CA ILE A 33 7.80 -0.44 -5.63
C ILE A 33 7.11 -1.78 -5.33
N VAL A 34 7.25 -2.80 -6.18
CA VAL A 34 6.73 -4.15 -5.92
C VAL A 34 7.32 -4.73 -4.63
N ALA A 35 8.64 -4.65 -4.47
CA ALA A 35 9.32 -5.16 -3.28
C ALA A 35 8.85 -4.42 -2.01
N ALA A 36 8.77 -3.09 -2.05
CA ALA A 36 8.29 -2.29 -0.93
C ALA A 36 6.84 -2.61 -0.56
N SER A 37 5.98 -2.86 -1.56
CA SER A 37 4.58 -3.24 -1.36
C SER A 37 4.43 -4.57 -0.61
N TRP A 38 5.30 -5.55 -0.92
CA TRP A 38 5.35 -6.82 -0.21
C TRP A 38 5.90 -6.69 1.21
N VAL A 39 6.94 -5.87 1.41
CA VAL A 39 7.46 -5.58 2.76
C VAL A 39 6.35 -4.99 3.64
N LYS A 40 5.62 -3.99 3.13
CA LYS A 40 4.47 -3.39 3.83
C LYS A 40 3.39 -4.43 4.15
N ALA A 41 3.07 -5.31 3.19
CA ALA A 41 2.05 -6.35 3.38
C ALA A 41 2.43 -7.37 4.46
N VAL A 42 3.68 -7.82 4.48
CA VAL A 42 4.15 -8.78 5.52
C VAL A 42 4.21 -8.12 6.89
N ALA A 43 4.68 -6.87 6.98
CA ALA A 43 4.72 -6.12 8.22
C ALA A 43 3.32 -5.95 8.83
N GLN A 44 2.36 -5.50 8.01
CA GLN A 44 0.98 -5.28 8.46
C GLN A 44 0.27 -6.60 8.83
N LEU A 45 0.52 -7.69 8.11
CA LEU A 45 0.00 -9.01 8.46
C LEU A 45 0.56 -9.50 9.81
N TYR A 46 1.86 -9.33 10.02
CA TYR A 46 2.51 -9.69 11.28
C TYR A 46 1.93 -8.90 12.45
N GLU A 47 1.77 -7.58 12.29
CA GLU A 47 1.14 -6.69 13.27
C GLU A 47 -0.29 -7.14 13.59
N THR A 48 -1.09 -7.41 12.56
CA THR A 48 -2.49 -7.84 12.73
C THR A 48 -2.59 -9.17 13.51
N ILE A 49 -1.72 -10.14 13.20
CA ILE A 49 -1.68 -11.43 13.91
C ILE A 49 -1.23 -11.25 15.36
N THR A 50 -0.18 -10.48 15.59
CA THR A 50 0.37 -10.26 16.93
C THR A 50 -0.59 -9.48 17.82
N LEU A 51 -1.25 -8.46 17.29
CA LEU A 51 -2.30 -7.71 17.98
C LEU A 51 -3.52 -8.59 18.30
N SER A 52 -3.97 -9.40 17.33
CA SER A 52 -5.07 -10.34 17.56
C SER A 52 -4.75 -11.33 18.69
N LYS A 53 -3.50 -11.83 18.74
CA LYS A 53 -3.03 -12.71 19.82
C LYS A 53 -2.98 -11.98 21.16
N LEU A 54 -2.46 -10.75 21.18
CA LEU A 54 -2.38 -9.93 22.38
C LEU A 54 -3.76 -9.74 23.01
N TYR A 55 -4.76 -9.35 22.22
CA TYR A 55 -6.13 -9.15 22.71
C TYR A 55 -6.86 -10.46 23.07
N SER A 56 -6.40 -11.60 22.56
CA SER A 56 -6.97 -12.90 22.94
C SER A 56 -6.48 -13.40 24.30
N ILE A 57 -5.33 -12.92 24.77
CA ILE A 57 -4.75 -13.27 26.08
C ILE A 57 -4.92 -12.15 27.12
N ASP A 58 -5.45 -11.02 26.68
CA ASP A 58 -5.76 -9.91 27.55
C ASP A 58 -6.83 -10.32 28.57
N LYS A 59 -6.62 -9.93 29.83
CA LYS A 59 -7.51 -10.29 30.94
C LYS A 59 -8.68 -9.33 31.06
N ASP A 60 -8.55 -8.14 30.48
CA ASP A 60 -9.64 -7.18 30.41
C ASP A 60 -10.71 -7.69 29.45
N PRO A 61 -12.00 -7.43 29.72
CA PRO A 61 -13.05 -7.86 28.83
C PRO A 61 -12.83 -7.28 27.42
N ILE A 62 -13.08 -8.10 26.39
CA ILE A 62 -13.08 -7.60 25.01
C ILE A 62 -14.35 -6.78 24.82
N PHE A 63 -14.22 -5.47 25.03
CA PHE A 63 -15.25 -4.50 24.70
C PHE A 63 -15.21 -4.16 23.20
N GLN A 64 -16.24 -3.43 22.75
CA GLN A 64 -16.49 -3.18 21.33
C GLN A 64 -15.28 -2.55 20.62
N GLY A 65 -14.62 -1.58 21.24
CA GLY A 65 -13.46 -0.91 20.65
C GLY A 65 -12.29 -1.84 20.32
N LYS A 66 -11.94 -2.79 21.19
CA LYS A 66 -10.88 -3.80 20.91
C LYS A 66 -11.23 -4.69 19.72
N ARG A 67 -12.51 -5.03 19.56
CA ARG A 67 -13.02 -5.82 18.43
C ARG A 67 -12.97 -5.04 17.12
N ASP A 68 -13.29 -3.76 17.17
CA ASP A 68 -13.28 -2.88 16.00
C ASP A 68 -11.84 -2.58 15.54
N ILE A 69 -10.90 -2.45 16.49
CA ILE A 69 -9.45 -2.43 16.21
C ILE A 69 -9.02 -3.68 15.42
N ILE A 70 -9.28 -4.89 15.96
CA ILE A 70 -8.89 -6.14 15.28
C ILE A 70 -9.54 -6.24 13.90
N SER A 71 -10.84 -5.95 13.80
CA SER A 71 -11.59 -6.05 12.55
C SER A 71 -11.04 -5.07 11.51
N GLY A 72 -10.77 -3.83 11.91
CA GLY A 72 -10.16 -2.82 11.06
C GLY A 72 -8.78 -3.23 10.56
N MET A 73 -7.95 -3.80 11.42
CA MET A 73 -6.61 -4.31 11.07
C MET A 73 -6.66 -5.46 10.05
N TRP A 74 -7.61 -6.40 10.19
CA TRP A 74 -7.81 -7.47 9.22
C TRP A 74 -8.29 -6.97 7.87
N ILE A 75 -9.27 -6.04 7.85
CA ILE A 75 -9.74 -5.39 6.62
C ILE A 75 -8.58 -4.66 5.95
N GLY A 76 -7.81 -3.89 6.71
CA GLY A 76 -6.63 -3.17 6.24
C GLY A 76 -5.61 -4.11 5.60
N THR A 77 -5.30 -5.22 6.27
CA THR A 77 -4.34 -6.22 5.79
C THR A 77 -4.80 -6.86 4.48
N ALA A 78 -6.09 -7.18 4.34
CA ALA A 78 -6.63 -7.72 3.09
C ALA A 78 -6.46 -6.74 1.92
N GLY A 79 -6.71 -5.44 2.17
CA GLY A 79 -6.46 -4.39 1.19
C GLY A 79 -4.98 -4.29 0.78
N GLN A 80 -4.06 -4.28 1.75
CA GLN A 80 -2.62 -4.18 1.47
C GLN A 80 -2.07 -5.40 0.73
N LEU A 81 -2.53 -6.62 1.05
CA LEU A 81 -2.19 -7.83 0.30
C LEU A 81 -2.66 -7.75 -1.15
N SER A 82 -3.85 -7.18 -1.36
CA SER A 82 -4.41 -6.98 -2.70
C SER A 82 -3.58 -5.97 -3.51
N VAL A 83 -3.12 -4.88 -2.88
CA VAL A 83 -2.18 -3.92 -3.51
C VAL A 83 -0.89 -4.61 -3.93
N ALA A 84 -0.23 -5.35 -3.03
CA ALA A 84 1.03 -6.03 -3.34
C ALA A 84 0.85 -7.00 -4.52
N PHE A 85 -0.29 -7.70 -4.58
CA PHE A 85 -0.64 -8.58 -5.68
C PHE A 85 -0.84 -7.84 -7.02
N PHE A 86 -1.64 -6.77 -7.05
CA PHE A 86 -1.94 -6.06 -8.30
C PHE A 86 -0.75 -5.25 -8.82
N VAL A 87 0.04 -4.63 -7.94
CA VAL A 87 1.30 -3.96 -8.32
C VAL A 87 2.29 -4.97 -8.90
N SER A 88 2.36 -6.18 -8.35
CA SER A 88 3.16 -7.27 -8.93
C SER A 88 2.70 -7.64 -10.34
N LYS A 89 1.39 -7.70 -10.60
CA LYS A 89 0.85 -7.97 -11.94
C LYS A 89 1.13 -6.84 -12.93
N GLN A 90 1.18 -5.60 -12.46
CA GLN A 90 1.44 -4.44 -13.32
C GLN A 90 2.82 -4.54 -13.99
N LEU A 91 3.84 -5.05 -13.28
CA LEU A 91 5.19 -5.26 -13.79
C LEU A 91 5.27 -6.19 -15.02
N PHE A 92 4.30 -7.11 -15.17
CA PHE A 92 4.28 -8.10 -16.26
C PHE A 92 3.23 -7.79 -17.33
N THR A 93 2.61 -6.60 -17.27
CA THR A 93 1.53 -6.21 -18.18
C THR A 93 2.01 -5.08 -19.08
N SER A 94 2.07 -5.31 -20.39
CA SER A 94 2.48 -4.28 -21.36
C SER A 94 1.30 -3.59 -22.04
N ASP A 95 0.11 -4.20 -22.01
CA ASP A 95 -1.09 -3.63 -22.64
C ASP A 95 -1.70 -2.51 -21.78
N LYS A 96 -1.97 -1.36 -22.42
CA LYS A 96 -2.45 -0.15 -21.74
C LYS A 96 -3.83 -0.32 -21.10
N ILE A 97 -4.73 -1.10 -21.71
CA ILE A 97 -6.08 -1.32 -21.18
C ILE A 97 -6.00 -2.15 -19.91
N ASN A 98 -5.23 -3.23 -19.93
CA ASN A 98 -5.00 -4.09 -18.77
C ASN A 98 -4.23 -3.37 -17.65
N LEU A 99 -3.26 -2.52 -17.99
CA LEU A 99 -2.57 -1.66 -17.01
C LEU A 99 -3.55 -0.75 -16.27
N LEU A 100 -4.48 -0.11 -17.00
CA LEU A 100 -5.46 0.78 -16.40
C LEU A 100 -6.47 0.03 -15.50
N ASP A 101 -6.85 -1.20 -15.88
CA ASP A 101 -7.68 -2.05 -15.01
C ASP A 101 -6.95 -2.44 -13.71
N LEU A 102 -5.66 -2.80 -13.80
CA LEU A 102 -4.84 -3.10 -12.61
C LEU A 102 -4.71 -1.88 -11.70
N GLN A 103 -4.48 -0.69 -12.25
CA GLN A 103 -4.43 0.55 -11.46
C GLN A 103 -5.76 0.84 -10.74
N ARG A 104 -6.91 0.62 -11.39
CA ARG A 104 -8.22 0.73 -10.73
C ARG A 104 -8.36 -0.25 -9.57
N LYS A 105 -7.88 -1.48 -9.73
CA LYS A 105 -7.90 -2.50 -8.67
C LYS A 105 -6.97 -2.14 -7.52
N ILE A 106 -5.83 -1.51 -7.79
CA ILE A 106 -4.93 -0.97 -6.75
C ILE A 106 -5.64 0.12 -5.96
N VAL A 107 -6.26 1.10 -6.62
CA VAL A 107 -7.01 2.18 -5.95
C VAL A 107 -8.15 1.62 -5.09
N LEU A 108 -8.88 0.61 -5.59
CA LEU A 108 -9.92 -0.06 -4.80
C LEU A 108 -9.33 -0.76 -3.57
N SER A 109 -8.17 -1.40 -3.71
CA SER A 109 -7.47 -2.08 -2.62
C SER A 109 -6.97 -1.10 -1.55
N ASP A 110 -6.50 0.09 -1.96
CA ASP A 110 -6.17 1.19 -1.04
C ASP A 110 -7.42 1.74 -0.34
N SER A 111 -8.56 1.80 -1.04
CA SER A 111 -9.83 2.21 -0.42
C SER A 111 -10.26 1.25 0.70
N ILE A 112 -10.05 -0.06 0.52
CA ILE A 112 -10.28 -1.07 1.56
C ILE A 112 -9.35 -0.83 2.76
N GLN A 113 -8.08 -0.49 2.52
CA GLN A 113 -7.15 -0.13 3.61
C GLN A 113 -7.64 1.08 4.42
N ILE A 114 -8.12 2.13 3.74
CA ILE A 114 -8.66 3.32 4.39
C ILE A 114 -9.84 2.96 5.29
N VAL A 115 -10.77 2.15 4.81
CA VAL A 115 -11.93 1.69 5.61
C VAL A 115 -11.46 0.91 6.84
N GLY A 116 -10.52 -0.01 6.67
CA GLY A 116 -9.95 -0.77 7.79
C GLY A 116 -9.28 0.12 8.84
N ASN A 117 -8.46 1.07 8.39
CA ASN A 117 -7.78 2.02 9.28
C ASN A 117 -8.76 2.94 10.01
N ALA A 118 -9.82 3.40 9.33
CA ALA A 118 -10.86 4.23 9.95
C ALA A 118 -11.61 3.46 11.05
N LEU A 119 -11.98 2.21 10.79
CA LEU A 119 -12.62 1.36 11.80
C LEU A 119 -11.70 1.12 13.00
N ALA A 120 -10.42 0.84 12.75
CA ALA A 120 -9.46 0.64 13.84
C ALA A 120 -9.23 1.91 14.66
N LEU A 121 -9.21 3.09 14.02
CA LEU A 121 -9.12 4.38 14.70
C LEU A 121 -10.34 4.65 15.59
N ILE A 122 -11.54 4.36 15.09
CA ILE A 122 -12.78 4.48 15.87
C ILE A 122 -12.72 3.56 17.09
N GLY A 123 -12.36 2.28 16.89
CA GLY A 123 -12.22 1.34 18.00
C GLY A 123 -11.18 1.76 19.03
N ALA A 124 -10.05 2.35 18.60
CA ALA A 124 -9.05 2.90 19.51
C ALA A 124 -9.59 4.08 20.32
N ALA A 125 -10.38 4.96 19.69
CA ALA A 125 -11.03 6.06 20.40
C ALA A 125 -12.05 5.57 21.44
N GLU A 126 -12.82 4.51 21.14
CA GLU A 126 -13.74 3.89 22.10
C GLU A 126 -13.00 3.31 23.30
N VAL A 127 -11.88 2.60 23.08
CA VAL A 127 -11.05 2.07 24.18
C VAL A 127 -10.58 3.21 25.08
N ILE A 128 -10.14 4.34 24.52
CA ILE A 128 -9.69 5.47 25.35
C ILE A 128 -10.85 6.08 26.14
N GLN A 129 -12.03 6.25 25.53
CA GLN A 129 -13.21 6.79 26.22
C GLN A 129 -13.64 5.89 27.39
N GLU A 130 -13.59 4.57 27.22
CA GLU A 130 -13.91 3.62 28.28
C GLU A 130 -12.93 3.70 29.47
N GLU A 131 -11.63 3.93 29.20
CA GLU A 131 -10.59 4.07 30.22
C GLU A 131 -10.63 5.43 30.94
N VAL A 132 -11.02 6.50 30.25
CA VAL A 132 -11.12 7.86 30.84
C VAL A 132 -12.39 8.04 31.67
N GLY A 133 -13.45 7.28 31.38
CA GLY A 133 -14.76 7.36 32.02
C GLY A 133 -15.64 8.50 31.48
N ASP A 134 -16.96 8.35 31.62
CA ASP A 134 -18.07 9.15 31.03
C ASP A 134 -18.03 10.69 31.23
N GLY A 135 -16.99 11.25 31.86
CA GLY A 135 -16.88 12.67 32.21
C GLY A 135 -15.96 13.52 31.33
N GLU A 136 -15.01 12.93 30.59
CA GLU A 136 -14.11 13.70 29.72
C GLU A 136 -14.13 13.17 28.27
N ILE A 137 -14.44 14.08 27.34
CA ILE A 137 -14.48 13.77 25.91
C ILE A 137 -13.03 13.78 25.42
N PHE A 138 -12.52 12.65 24.95
CA PHE A 138 -11.14 12.51 24.46
C PHE A 138 -10.76 13.49 23.33
N LEU A 139 -11.74 14.02 22.59
CA LEU A 139 -11.54 14.95 21.47
C LEU A 139 -11.93 16.41 21.78
N SER A 140 -12.15 16.78 23.03
CA SER A 140 -12.48 18.17 23.43
C SER A 140 -11.24 19.01 23.72
#